data_AF-A0A3S0M954-F1
#
_entry.id   AF-A0A3S0M954-F1
#
_cell.length_a   1.000
_cell.length_b   1.000
_cell.length_c   1.000
_cell.angle_alpha   90.00
_cell.angle_beta   90.00
_cell.angle_gamma   90.00
#
_symmetry.space_group_name_H-M   'P 1'
#
loop_
_entity.id
_entity.type
_entity.pdbx_description
1 polymer ?
#
loop_
_entity_poly.entity_id
_entity_poly.type
_entity_poly.pdbx_seq_one_letter_code
_entity_poly.pdbx_strand_id
1 'polypeptide(L)'
;KDDIAIAVKRELNEAMTTYGYTIINTLVTDIDPDIQVKNAMNRINAADREKTVAEFEAEASRIRIVAKAQAEAESKKLQGQGIADQRREIARGLVESVDVLNKVGINSQEASALIVVTQHYDTLQAIGADTNSNLILLPNSPQAGSDMLNNMVASFSASNQVGEMMKKTKRIKTAAHPTDYVEPEEPETEV
;
A
#
# COMPACT_ATOMS: atom_id res chain seq x y z
N LYS A 1 -54.90 -7.58 3.25
CA LYS A 1 -55.92 -8.65 2.98
C LYS A 1 -57.01 -8.60 4.05
N ASP A 2 -56.64 -8.58 5.31
CA ASP A 2 -57.58 -8.54 6.44
C ASP A 2 -58.47 -7.29 6.42
N ASP A 3 -57.93 -6.14 6.01
CA ASP A 3 -58.72 -4.91 5.88
C ASP A 3 -59.87 -5.03 4.88
N ILE A 4 -59.67 -5.78 3.78
CA ILE A 4 -60.68 -6.02 2.76
C ILE A 4 -61.76 -6.95 3.32
N ALA A 5 -61.37 -8.00 4.03
CA ALA A 5 -62.29 -8.92 4.68
C ALA A 5 -63.20 -8.19 5.68
N ILE A 6 -62.60 -7.33 6.52
CA ILE A 6 -63.31 -6.52 7.52
C ILE A 6 -64.28 -5.54 6.86
N ALA A 7 -63.84 -4.86 5.79
CA ALA A 7 -64.69 -3.93 5.03
C ALA A 7 -65.92 -4.64 4.45
N VAL A 8 -65.73 -5.80 3.80
CA VAL A 8 -66.81 -6.60 3.23
C VAL A 8 -67.75 -7.15 4.31
N LYS A 9 -67.22 -7.62 5.43
CA LYS A 9 -68.04 -8.08 6.58
C LYS A 9 -68.96 -6.98 7.06
N ARG A 10 -68.42 -5.77 7.25
CA ARG A 10 -69.17 -4.64 7.80
C ARG A 10 -70.36 -4.28 6.91
N GLU A 11 -70.14 -4.09 5.60
CA GLU A 11 -71.23 -3.74 4.67
C GLU A 11 -72.27 -4.85 4.56
N LEU A 12 -71.83 -6.10 4.40
CA LEU A 12 -72.76 -7.20 4.15
C LEU A 12 -73.55 -7.58 5.40
N ASN A 13 -72.95 -7.47 6.59
CA ASN A 13 -73.61 -7.80 7.86
C ASN A 13 -74.76 -6.83 8.19
N GLU A 14 -74.64 -5.55 7.82
CA GLU A 14 -75.70 -4.55 8.00
C GLU A 14 -76.95 -4.92 7.18
N ALA A 15 -76.77 -5.30 5.91
CA ALA A 15 -77.86 -5.74 5.05
C ALA A 15 -78.46 -7.10 5.48
N MET A 16 -77.63 -8.05 5.90
CA MET A 16 -78.05 -9.41 6.25
C MET A 16 -78.75 -9.53 7.61
N THR A 17 -78.47 -8.60 8.53
CA THR A 17 -79.15 -8.54 9.84
C THR A 17 -80.67 -8.35 9.67
N THR A 18 -81.10 -7.58 8.67
CA THR A 18 -82.53 -7.36 8.32
C THR A 18 -83.24 -8.65 7.91
N TYR A 19 -82.50 -9.64 7.41
CA TYR A 19 -83.02 -10.95 7.02
C TYR A 19 -82.85 -12.02 8.12
N GLY A 20 -82.36 -11.64 9.31
CA GLY A 20 -82.15 -12.54 10.44
C GLY A 20 -80.86 -13.35 10.38
N TYR A 21 -79.92 -13.01 9.50
CA TYR A 21 -78.62 -13.68 9.38
C TYR A 21 -77.50 -12.81 9.97
N THR A 22 -76.57 -13.43 10.71
CA THR A 22 -75.37 -12.76 11.25
C THR A 22 -74.12 -13.38 10.63
N ILE A 23 -73.25 -12.54 10.07
CA ILE A 23 -72.00 -12.98 9.44
C ILE A 23 -70.92 -13.10 10.52
N ILE A 24 -70.44 -14.33 10.77
CA ILE A 24 -69.41 -14.60 11.77
C ILE A 24 -68.02 -14.21 11.25
N ASN A 25 -67.66 -14.62 10.03
CA ASN A 25 -66.38 -14.29 9.42
C ASN A 25 -66.50 -14.20 7.89
N THR A 26 -65.67 -13.36 7.28
CA THR A 26 -65.49 -13.26 5.82
C THR A 26 -64.04 -13.59 5.52
N LEU A 27 -63.80 -14.54 4.63
CA LEU A 27 -62.46 -14.90 4.19
C LEU A 27 -62.27 -14.43 2.75
N VAL A 28 -61.17 -13.72 2.50
CA VAL A 28 -60.73 -13.41 1.15
C VAL A 28 -59.89 -14.59 0.67
N THR A 29 -60.44 -15.38 -0.26
CA THR A 29 -59.78 -16.55 -0.84
C THR A 29 -58.60 -16.15 -1.70
N ASP A 30 -58.81 -15.35 -2.73
CA ASP A 30 -57.74 -14.87 -3.62
C ASP A 30 -58.00 -13.45 -4.15
N ILE A 31 -56.90 -12.77 -4.48
CA ILE A 31 -56.90 -11.45 -5.14
C ILE A 31 -55.98 -11.60 -6.34
N ASP A 32 -56.53 -11.56 -7.55
CA ASP A 32 -55.74 -11.58 -8.77
C ASP A 32 -55.78 -10.18 -9.40
N PRO A 33 -54.70 -9.39 -9.29
CA PRO A 33 -54.62 -8.09 -9.93
C PRO A 33 -54.45 -8.25 -11.44
N ASP A 34 -54.65 -7.16 -12.18
CA ASP A 34 -54.41 -7.13 -13.61
C ASP A 34 -52.97 -7.60 -13.95
N ILE A 35 -52.84 -8.36 -15.02
CA ILE A 35 -51.58 -8.97 -15.47
C ILE A 35 -50.50 -7.89 -15.65
N GLN A 36 -50.85 -6.70 -16.15
CA GLN A 36 -49.91 -5.61 -16.32
C GLN A 36 -49.37 -5.10 -14.98
N VAL A 37 -50.23 -4.99 -13.97
CA VAL A 37 -49.86 -4.54 -12.62
C VAL A 37 -48.95 -5.57 -11.96
N LYS A 38 -49.29 -6.86 -12.07
CA LYS A 38 -48.47 -7.95 -11.53
C LYS A 38 -47.07 -7.96 -12.13
N ASN A 39 -46.97 -7.82 -13.44
CA ASN A 39 -45.68 -7.75 -14.14
C ASN A 39 -44.90 -6.49 -13.75
N ALA A 40 -45.56 -5.33 -13.67
CA ALA A 40 -44.92 -4.09 -13.25
C ALA A 40 -44.38 -4.18 -11.82
N MET A 41 -45.16 -4.72 -10.88
CA MET A 41 -44.72 -4.93 -9.50
C MET A 41 -43.56 -5.91 -9.39
N ASN A 42 -43.60 -7.02 -10.14
CA ASN A 42 -42.50 -7.98 -10.17
C ASN A 42 -41.21 -7.34 -10.68
N ARG A 43 -41.28 -6.50 -11.73
CA ARG A 43 -40.10 -5.77 -12.23
C ARG A 43 -39.57 -4.76 -11.21
N ILE A 44 -40.44 -4.03 -10.51
CA ILE A 44 -40.02 -3.08 -9.47
C ILE A 44 -39.29 -3.82 -8.35
N ASN A 45 -39.87 -4.90 -7.86
CA ASN A 45 -39.26 -5.70 -6.79
C ASN A 45 -37.96 -6.38 -7.24
N ALA A 46 -37.86 -6.79 -8.51
CA ALA A 46 -36.63 -7.32 -9.08
C ALA A 46 -35.55 -6.24 -9.15
N ALA A 47 -35.88 -5.05 -9.66
CA ALA A 47 -34.96 -3.92 -9.77
C ALA A 47 -34.48 -3.43 -8.39
N ASP A 48 -35.36 -3.37 -7.39
CA ASP A 48 -34.99 -3.00 -6.01
C ASP A 48 -34.04 -4.01 -5.37
N ARG A 49 -34.28 -5.32 -5.61
CA ARG A 49 -33.36 -6.38 -5.17
C ARG A 49 -32.02 -6.29 -5.89
N GLU A 50 -32.02 -6.11 -7.21
CA GLU A 50 -30.80 -5.95 -8.00
C GLU A 50 -29.98 -4.74 -7.56
N LYS A 51 -30.64 -3.60 -7.32
CA LYS A 51 -30.00 -2.40 -6.78
C LYS A 51 -29.34 -2.68 -5.43
N THR A 52 -30.06 -3.33 -4.52
CA THR A 52 -29.54 -3.67 -3.19
C THR A 52 -28.34 -4.61 -3.28
N VAL A 53 -28.38 -5.60 -4.17
CA VAL A 53 -27.25 -6.50 -4.43
C VAL A 53 -26.05 -5.71 -4.99
N ALA A 54 -26.28 -4.84 -5.97
CA ALA A 54 -25.22 -4.04 -6.58
C ALA A 54 -24.55 -3.09 -5.58
N GLU A 55 -25.32 -2.47 -4.69
CA GLU A 55 -24.80 -1.62 -3.60
C GLU A 55 -23.89 -2.43 -2.66
N PHE A 56 -24.31 -3.63 -2.25
CA PHE A 56 -23.50 -4.49 -1.40
C PHE A 56 -22.24 -5.02 -2.11
N GLU A 57 -22.33 -5.38 -3.38
CA GLU A 57 -21.18 -5.83 -4.16
C GLU A 57 -20.16 -4.71 -4.40
N ALA A 58 -20.64 -3.50 -4.68
CA ALA A 58 -19.79 -2.32 -4.84
C ALA A 58 -19.06 -1.99 -3.53
N GLU A 59 -19.78 -2.01 -2.41
CA GLU A 59 -19.22 -1.74 -1.08
C GLU A 59 -18.22 -2.82 -0.66
N ALA A 60 -18.54 -4.10 -0.87
CA ALA A 60 -17.61 -5.21 -0.62
C ALA A 60 -16.34 -5.08 -1.48
N SER A 61 -16.48 -4.64 -2.73
CA SER A 61 -15.34 -4.41 -3.62
C SER A 61 -14.47 -3.25 -3.16
N ARG A 62 -15.09 -2.14 -2.71
CA ARG A 62 -14.39 -0.99 -2.13
C ARG A 62 -13.58 -1.41 -0.90
N ILE A 63 -14.21 -2.12 0.05
CA ILE A 63 -13.55 -2.62 1.25
C ILE A 63 -12.35 -3.50 0.89
N ARG A 64 -12.54 -4.44 -0.05
CA ARG A 64 -11.46 -5.34 -0.50
C ARG A 64 -10.27 -4.58 -1.09
N ILE A 65 -10.52 -3.59 -1.94
CA ILE A 65 -9.45 -2.81 -2.59
C ILE A 65 -8.69 -1.98 -1.55
N VAL A 66 -9.42 -1.28 -0.67
CA VAL A 66 -8.80 -0.45 0.39
C VAL A 66 -7.99 -1.32 1.34
N ALA A 67 -8.54 -2.44 1.80
CA ALA A 67 -7.84 -3.35 2.70
C ALA A 67 -6.57 -3.91 2.06
N LYS A 68 -6.63 -4.29 0.77
CA LYS A 68 -5.44 -4.76 0.03
C LYS A 68 -4.40 -3.66 -0.11
N ALA A 69 -4.80 -2.45 -0.51
CA ALA A 69 -3.88 -1.33 -0.67
C ALA A 69 -3.21 -0.94 0.66
N GLN A 70 -3.97 -0.96 1.76
CA GLN A 70 -3.46 -0.69 3.10
C GLN A 70 -2.47 -1.77 3.56
N ALA A 71 -2.80 -3.05 3.35
CA ALA A 71 -1.90 -4.16 3.65
C ALA A 71 -0.60 -4.08 2.84
N GLU A 72 -0.66 -3.73 1.55
CA GLU A 72 0.53 -3.55 0.71
C GLU A 72 1.38 -2.35 1.15
N ALA A 73 0.75 -1.23 1.54
CA ALA A 73 1.45 -0.07 2.04
C ALA A 73 2.15 -0.35 3.38
N GLU A 74 1.47 -1.03 4.30
CA GLU A 74 2.01 -1.42 5.59
C GLU A 74 3.15 -2.43 5.44
N SER A 75 3.00 -3.42 4.56
CA SER A 75 4.05 -4.39 4.24
C SER A 75 5.31 -3.69 3.71
N LYS A 76 5.17 -2.77 2.74
CA LYS A 76 6.31 -1.98 2.23
C LYS A 76 6.94 -1.10 3.30
N LYS A 77 6.14 -0.51 4.18
CA LYS A 77 6.63 0.30 5.30
C LYS A 77 7.48 -0.54 6.26
N LEU A 78 6.97 -1.69 6.68
CA LEU A 78 7.68 -2.63 7.55
C LEU A 78 8.95 -3.18 6.88
N GLN A 79 8.88 -3.51 5.59
CA GLN A 79 10.05 -3.93 4.82
C GLN A 79 11.11 -2.83 4.75
N GLY A 80 10.71 -1.58 4.48
CA GLY A 80 11.61 -0.43 4.43
C GLY A 80 12.27 -0.17 5.79
N GLN A 81 11.51 -0.29 6.88
CA GLN A 81 12.02 -0.20 8.24
C GLN A 81 13.05 -1.31 8.53
N GLY A 82 12.72 -2.56 8.21
CA GLY A 82 13.64 -3.69 8.38
C GLY A 82 14.94 -3.51 7.61
N ILE A 83 14.89 -3.01 6.37
CA ILE A 83 16.09 -2.71 5.57
C ILE A 83 16.91 -1.58 6.20
N ALA A 84 16.26 -0.52 6.70
CA ALA A 84 16.96 0.60 7.33
C ALA A 84 17.67 0.17 8.62
N ASP A 85 16.99 -0.63 9.44
CA ASP A 85 17.55 -1.17 10.69
C ASP A 85 18.68 -2.16 10.40
N GLN A 86 18.51 -3.06 9.43
CA GLN A 86 19.57 -3.94 8.96
C GLN A 86 20.80 -3.14 8.49
N ARG A 87 20.60 -2.07 7.69
CA ARG A 87 21.70 -1.20 7.24
C ARG A 87 22.43 -0.52 8.40
N ARG A 88 21.70 -0.10 9.43
CA ARG A 88 22.29 0.52 10.63
C ARG A 88 23.16 -0.48 11.40
N GLU A 89 22.68 -1.70 11.60
CA GLU A 89 23.45 -2.74 12.30
C GLU A 89 24.67 -3.20 11.48
N ILE A 90 24.54 -3.33 10.16
CA ILE A 90 25.69 -3.60 9.27
C ILE A 90 26.74 -2.50 9.40
N ALA A 91 26.33 -1.24 9.29
CA ALA A 91 27.26 -0.10 9.40
C ALA A 91 27.98 -0.08 10.75
N ARG A 92 27.26 -0.38 11.84
CA ARG A 92 27.84 -0.49 13.18
C ARG A 92 28.90 -1.60 13.25
N GLY A 93 28.57 -2.81 12.76
CA GLY A 93 29.50 -3.93 12.74
C GLY A 93 30.75 -3.68 11.86
N LEU A 94 30.60 -2.97 10.75
CA LEU A 94 31.72 -2.56 9.90
C LEU A 94 32.64 -1.56 10.62
N VAL A 95 32.09 -0.58 11.33
CA VAL A 95 32.90 0.38 12.13
C VAL A 95 33.68 -0.34 13.22
N GLU A 96 33.04 -1.28 13.93
CA GLU A 96 33.70 -2.12 14.93
C GLU A 96 34.83 -2.97 14.32
N SER A 97 34.59 -3.55 13.13
CA SER A 97 35.57 -4.35 12.41
C SER A 97 36.80 -3.54 11.99
N VAL A 98 36.60 -2.29 11.54
CA VAL A 98 37.70 -1.37 11.20
C VAL A 98 38.49 -0.98 12.46
N ASP A 99 37.83 -0.74 13.59
CA ASP A 99 38.50 -0.40 14.86
C ASP A 99 39.38 -1.56 15.38
N VAL A 100 38.89 -2.80 15.28
CA VAL A 100 39.68 -4.00 15.64
C VAL A 100 40.89 -4.17 14.73
N LEU A 101 40.74 -4.05 13.40
CA LEU A 101 41.85 -4.18 12.45
C LEU A 101 42.91 -3.08 12.64
N ASN A 102 42.48 -1.86 12.96
CA ASN A 102 43.37 -0.74 13.26
C ASN A 102 44.19 -0.99 14.53
N LYS A 103 43.62 -1.64 15.56
CA LYS A 103 44.35 -2.04 16.79
C LYS A 103 45.46 -3.06 16.53
N VAL A 104 45.36 -3.88 15.48
CA VAL A 104 46.42 -4.84 15.07
C VAL A 104 47.43 -4.20 14.11
N GLY A 105 47.34 -2.89 13.85
CA GLY A 105 48.28 -2.12 13.03
C GLY A 105 47.99 -2.10 11.52
N ILE A 106 46.81 -2.57 11.09
CA ILE A 106 46.38 -2.51 9.68
C ILE A 106 45.81 -1.10 9.40
N ASN A 107 46.32 -0.44 8.38
CA ASN A 107 45.81 0.88 7.97
C ASN A 107 44.34 0.77 7.55
N SER A 108 43.50 1.73 7.95
CA SER A 108 42.07 1.79 7.60
C SER A 108 41.79 1.63 6.09
N GLN A 109 42.74 2.02 5.22
CA GLN A 109 42.65 1.81 3.78
C GLN A 109 42.75 0.32 3.38
N GLU A 110 43.67 -0.43 3.98
CA GLU A 110 43.82 -1.88 3.73
C GLU A 110 42.66 -2.67 4.35
N ALA A 111 42.19 -2.26 5.53
CA ALA A 111 41.00 -2.82 6.16
C ALA A 111 39.74 -2.62 5.30
N SER A 112 39.57 -1.43 4.70
CA SER A 112 38.44 -1.15 3.81
C SER A 112 38.48 -1.98 2.52
N ALA A 113 39.67 -2.21 1.96
CA ALA A 113 39.84 -3.03 0.76
C ALA A 113 39.47 -4.50 1.04
N LEU A 114 39.90 -5.04 2.18
CA LEU A 114 39.57 -6.41 2.59
C LEU A 114 38.05 -6.60 2.76
N ILE A 115 37.37 -5.66 3.41
CA ILE A 115 35.90 -5.68 3.60
C ILE A 115 35.15 -5.71 2.26
N VAL A 116 35.56 -4.89 1.29
CA VAL A 116 34.91 -4.84 -0.03
C VAL A 116 35.08 -6.16 -0.79
N VAL A 117 36.25 -6.80 -0.68
CA VAL A 117 36.50 -8.11 -1.30
C VAL A 117 35.62 -9.18 -0.64
N THR A 118 35.51 -9.21 0.69
CA THR A 118 34.60 -10.14 1.39
C THR A 118 33.14 -9.92 0.97
N GLN A 119 32.68 -8.67 0.92
CA GLN A 119 31.32 -8.34 0.48
C GLN A 119 31.07 -8.78 -0.97
N HIS A 120 32.07 -8.66 -1.85
CA HIS A 120 31.99 -9.16 -3.22
C HIS A 120 31.76 -10.68 -3.24
N TYR A 121 32.49 -11.45 -2.43
CA TYR A 121 32.29 -12.90 -2.36
C TYR A 121 30.96 -13.30 -1.70
N ASP A 122 30.52 -12.61 -0.64
CA ASP A 122 29.21 -12.84 -0.02
C ASP A 122 28.07 -12.59 -1.03
N THR A 123 28.20 -11.54 -1.86
CA THR A 123 27.21 -11.30 -2.94
C THR A 123 27.23 -12.39 -4.00
N LEU A 124 28.41 -12.87 -4.40
CA LEU A 124 28.53 -13.99 -5.33
C LEU A 124 27.93 -15.28 -4.75
N GLN A 125 28.13 -15.53 -3.45
CA GLN A 125 27.58 -16.69 -2.77
C GLN A 125 26.06 -16.60 -2.61
N ALA A 126 25.52 -15.43 -2.27
CA ALA A 126 24.08 -15.21 -2.20
C ALA A 126 23.40 -15.38 -3.57
N ILE A 127 24.02 -14.86 -4.64
CA ILE A 127 23.54 -15.04 -6.03
C ILE A 127 23.64 -16.51 -6.47
N GLY A 128 24.70 -17.21 -6.07
CA GLY A 128 24.91 -18.63 -6.39
C GLY A 128 24.01 -19.60 -5.61
N ALA A 129 23.55 -19.20 -4.41
CA ALA A 129 22.64 -19.99 -3.58
C ALA A 129 21.17 -19.84 -4.01
N ASP A 130 20.81 -18.73 -4.67
CA ASP A 130 19.45 -18.52 -5.17
C ASP A 130 19.25 -19.33 -6.47
N THR A 131 18.47 -20.42 -6.38
CA THR A 131 18.36 -21.47 -7.40
C THR A 131 17.64 -21.02 -8.69
N ASN A 132 17.16 -19.77 -8.76
CA ASN A 132 16.47 -19.16 -9.91
C ASN A 132 17.28 -18.04 -10.61
N SER A 133 18.61 -18.04 -10.48
CA SER A 133 19.47 -17.10 -11.21
C SER A 133 19.49 -17.39 -12.71
N ASN A 134 18.72 -16.63 -13.49
CA ASN A 134 18.64 -16.71 -14.95
C ASN A 134 19.96 -16.21 -15.57
N LEU A 135 20.96 -17.12 -15.70
CA LEU A 135 22.25 -16.96 -16.38
C LEU A 135 22.88 -15.54 -16.32
N ILE A 136 23.71 -15.30 -15.32
CA ILE A 136 24.58 -14.10 -15.29
C ILE A 136 25.92 -14.47 -15.92
N LEU A 137 26.19 -13.95 -17.12
CA LEU A 137 27.48 -14.09 -17.80
C LEU A 137 28.50 -13.14 -17.16
N LEU A 138 29.38 -13.70 -16.32
CA LEU A 138 30.55 -12.98 -15.82
C LEU A 138 31.62 -12.92 -16.92
N PRO A 139 32.09 -11.73 -17.33
CA PRO A 139 33.21 -11.63 -18.26
C PRO A 139 34.48 -12.19 -17.62
N ASN A 140 34.94 -13.34 -18.12
CA ASN A 140 36.13 -14.06 -17.67
C ASN A 140 37.43 -13.49 -18.29
N SER A 141 37.54 -12.18 -18.51
CA SER A 141 38.80 -11.57 -18.90
C SER A 141 39.48 -10.93 -17.68
N PRO A 142 40.71 -11.33 -17.31
CA PRO A 142 41.47 -10.73 -16.22
C PRO A 142 41.63 -9.20 -16.34
N GLN A 143 41.51 -8.66 -17.56
CA GLN A 143 41.49 -7.23 -17.85
C GLN A 143 40.26 -6.51 -17.27
N ALA A 144 39.09 -7.15 -17.16
CA ALA A 144 37.88 -6.49 -16.66
C ALA A 144 38.00 -6.08 -15.18
N GLY A 145 38.74 -6.85 -14.37
CA GLY A 145 39.05 -6.49 -12.99
C GLY A 145 39.98 -5.27 -12.91
N SER A 146 41.04 -5.25 -13.72
CA SER A 146 41.97 -4.11 -13.81
C SER A 146 41.29 -2.84 -14.35
N ASP A 147 40.40 -2.98 -15.32
CA ASP A 147 39.63 -1.85 -15.86
C ASP A 147 38.63 -1.32 -14.83
N MET A 148 37.98 -2.18 -14.06
CA MET A 148 37.12 -1.75 -12.94
C MET A 148 37.93 -1.03 -11.86
N LEU A 149 39.11 -1.53 -11.50
CA LEU A 149 40.00 -0.89 -10.54
C LEU A 149 40.52 0.46 -11.05
N ASN A 150 40.93 0.55 -12.32
CA ASN A 150 41.37 1.81 -12.94
C ASN A 150 40.23 2.84 -13.00
N ASN A 151 39.03 2.41 -13.38
CA ASN A 151 37.85 3.28 -13.41
C ASN A 151 37.42 3.71 -12.01
N MET A 152 37.54 2.84 -11.01
CA MET A 152 37.26 3.16 -9.61
C MET A 152 38.27 4.17 -9.05
N VAL A 153 39.57 3.97 -9.26
CA VAL A 153 40.63 4.90 -8.83
C VAL A 153 40.48 6.26 -9.51
N ALA A 154 40.21 6.28 -10.82
CA ALA A 154 39.94 7.52 -11.55
C ALA A 154 38.69 8.23 -11.02
N SER A 155 37.61 7.50 -10.74
CA SER A 155 36.36 8.05 -10.21
C SER A 155 36.53 8.57 -8.78
N PHE A 156 37.32 7.90 -7.93
CA PHE A 156 37.64 8.38 -6.57
C PHE A 156 38.52 9.62 -6.61
N SER A 157 39.54 9.65 -7.46
CA SER A 157 40.40 10.83 -7.65
C SER A 157 39.59 12.02 -8.18
N ALA A 158 38.76 11.80 -9.20
CA ALA A 158 37.86 12.81 -9.75
C ALA A 158 36.83 13.27 -8.71
N SER A 159 36.23 12.36 -7.94
CA SER A 159 35.28 12.72 -6.87
C SER A 159 35.95 13.51 -5.75
N ASN A 160 37.22 13.22 -5.44
CA ASN A 160 37.98 13.96 -4.44
C ASN A 160 38.34 15.37 -4.96
N GLN A 161 38.74 15.50 -6.23
CA GLN A 161 38.97 16.80 -6.89
C GLN A 161 37.68 17.62 -7.01
N VAL A 162 36.57 16.99 -7.39
CA VAL A 162 35.24 17.61 -7.44
C VAL A 162 34.79 18.01 -6.03
N GLY A 163 35.03 17.18 -5.02
CA GLY A 163 34.76 17.48 -3.61
C GLY A 163 35.55 18.68 -3.09
N GLU A 164 36.84 18.78 -3.42
CA GLU A 164 37.72 19.92 -3.11
C GLU A 164 37.26 21.20 -3.82
N MET A 165 36.93 21.13 -5.12
CA MET A 165 36.40 22.27 -5.89
C MET A 165 35.03 22.73 -5.39
N MET A 166 34.15 21.81 -5.02
CA MET A 166 32.84 22.10 -4.44
C MET A 166 32.99 22.72 -3.05
N LYS A 167 33.91 22.25 -2.21
CA LYS A 167 34.22 22.82 -0.89
C LYS A 167 34.80 24.23 -1.00
N LYS A 168 35.66 24.48 -1.99
CA LYS A 168 36.21 25.82 -2.29
C LYS A 168 35.12 26.77 -2.80
N THR A 169 34.23 26.29 -3.67
CA THR A 169 33.07 27.04 -4.18
C THR A 169 32.03 27.33 -3.09
N LYS A 170 31.78 26.38 -2.17
CA LYS A 170 30.87 26.55 -1.04
C LYS A 170 31.41 27.60 -0.06
N ARG A 171 32.71 27.58 0.25
CA ARG A 171 33.39 28.62 1.06
C ARG A 171 33.27 30.03 0.45
N ILE A 172 33.31 30.15 -0.88
CA ILE A 172 33.14 31.43 -1.58
C ILE A 172 31.67 31.91 -1.52
N LYS A 173 30.69 31.00 -1.65
CA LYS A 173 29.26 31.33 -1.57
C LYS A 173 28.79 31.71 -0.17
N THR A 174 29.29 31.05 0.88
CA THR A 174 28.93 31.35 2.28
C THR A 174 29.46 32.72 2.75
N ALA A 175 30.51 33.26 2.12
CA ALA A 175 31.02 34.59 2.42
C ALA A 175 30.21 35.74 1.78
N ALA A 176 29.28 35.44 0.86
CA ALA A 176 28.67 36.45 -0.01
C ALA A 176 27.14 36.65 0.14
N HIS A 177 26.47 36.01 1.11
CA HIS A 177 25.03 36.24 1.34
C HIS A 177 24.64 36.04 2.82
N PRO A 178 24.32 37.12 3.56
CA PRO A 178 23.38 37.06 4.67
C PRO A 178 22.00 37.42 4.12
N THR A 179 21.07 36.45 4.09
CA THR A 179 19.66 36.74 3.82
C THR A 179 18.83 36.12 4.93
N ASP A 180 18.19 37.00 5.68
CA ASP A 180 17.21 36.74 6.73
C ASP A 180 16.09 35.83 6.20
N TYR A 181 15.84 34.74 6.91
CA TYR A 181 14.62 33.95 6.74
C TYR A 181 13.65 34.33 7.86
N VAL A 182 12.50 34.89 7.48
CA VAL A 182 11.33 35.06 8.36
C VAL A 182 10.50 33.78 8.28
N GLU A 183 10.21 33.21 9.43
CA GLU A 183 9.44 31.97 9.61
C GLU A 183 7.93 32.24 9.38
N PRO A 184 7.19 31.42 8.62
CA PRO A 184 5.76 31.63 8.43
C PRO A 184 4.95 31.08 9.63
N GLU A 185 4.10 31.91 10.23
CA GLU A 185 3.18 31.55 11.32
C GLU A 185 2.10 30.55 10.85
N GLU A 186 1.87 29.50 11.63
CA GLU A 186 0.79 28.53 11.43
C GLU A 186 -0.59 29.17 11.69
N PRO A 187 -1.63 28.85 10.92
CA PRO A 187 -2.97 29.38 11.19
C PRO A 187 -3.58 28.69 12.42
N GLU A 188 -3.86 29.48 13.45
CA GLU A 188 -4.63 29.05 14.63
C GLU A 188 -6.01 28.52 14.21
N THR A 189 -6.38 27.39 14.81
CA THR A 189 -7.70 26.79 14.67
C THR A 189 -8.56 27.26 15.84
N GLU A 190 -9.62 28.01 15.57
CA GLU A 190 -10.71 28.22 16.54
C GLU A 190 -12.07 27.85 15.93
N VAL A 191 -12.66 26.85 16.58
CA VAL A 191 -14.09 26.51 16.86
C VAL A 191 -15.16 26.82 15.82
#